data_AF-A0A009YJ96-F1
#
_entry.id   AF-A0A009YJ96-F1
#
_cell.length_a   1.000
_cell.length_b   1.000
_cell.length_c   1.000
_cell.angle_alpha   90.00
_cell.angle_beta   90.00
_cell.angle_gamma   90.00
#
_symmetry.space_group_name_H-M   'P 1'
#
loop_
_entity.id
_entity.type
_entity.pdbx_description
1 polymer ?
#
loop_
_entity_poly.entity_id
_entity_poly.type
_entity_poly.pdbx_seq_one_letter_code
_entity_poly.pdbx_strand_id
1 'polypeptide(L)' 'MASKRARQLARQGIEPTVEWDNDKPTVVALREIAAGHVTKDILKQRDQDYQTSSLDLALSANSLNLEGFSFQ' A
#
# COMPACT_ATOMS: atom_id res chain seq x y z
N MET A 1 -13.94 4.76 2.94
CA MET A 1 -12.85 4.48 3.89
C MET A 1 -12.86 3.01 4.28
N ALA A 2 -13.86 2.54 5.03
CA ALA A 2 -14.04 1.12 5.36
C ALA A 2 -14.04 0.20 4.13
N SER A 3 -14.78 0.55 3.06
CA SER A 3 -14.82 -0.27 1.84
C SER A 3 -13.46 -0.40 1.14
N LYS A 4 -12.58 0.60 1.26
CA LYS A 4 -11.23 0.55 0.68
C LYS A 4 -10.37 -0.43 1.49
N ARG A 5 -10.37 -0.29 2.83
CA ARG A 5 -9.65 -1.20 3.73
C ARG A 5 -10.13 -2.65 3.61
N ALA A 6 -11.44 -2.87 3.55
CA ALA A 6 -12.02 -4.21 3.35
C ALA A 6 -11.53 -4.90 2.07
N ARG A 7 -11.35 -4.13 0.97
CA ARG A 7 -10.77 -4.65 -0.27
C ARG A 7 -9.29 -4.99 -0.12
N GLN A 8 -8.53 -4.24 0.66
CA GLN A 8 -7.12 -4.55 0.93
C GLN A 8 -6.99 -5.86 1.72
N LEU A 9 -7.83 -6.04 2.75
CA LEU A 9 -7.90 -7.29 3.52
C LEU A 9 -8.30 -8.48 2.62
N ALA A 10 -9.30 -8.30 1.75
CA ALA A 10 -9.83 -9.38 0.91
C ALA A 10 -8.99 -9.69 -0.33
N ARG A 11 -8.38 -8.69 -0.99
CA ARG A 11 -7.72 -8.85 -2.30
C ARG A 11 -6.20 -8.78 -2.22
N GLN A 12 -5.67 -7.96 -1.32
CA GLN A 12 -4.23 -7.74 -1.18
C GLN A 12 -3.64 -8.58 -0.05
N GLY A 13 -4.48 -9.29 0.72
CA GLY A 13 -4.05 -10.17 1.81
C GLY A 13 -3.32 -9.42 2.93
N ILE A 14 -3.58 -8.11 3.08
CA ILE A 14 -2.91 -7.31 4.10
C ILE A 14 -3.37 -7.77 5.48
N GLU A 15 -2.43 -7.87 6.40
CA GLU A 15 -2.69 -8.32 7.76
C GLU A 15 -3.59 -7.30 8.51
N PRO A 16 -4.63 -7.78 9.19
CA PRO A 16 -5.49 -6.91 9.99
C PRO A 16 -4.75 -6.46 11.25
N THR A 17 -5.05 -5.25 11.71
CA THR A 17 -4.49 -4.69 12.96
C THR A 17 -5.29 -5.09 14.20
N VAL A 18 -6.32 -5.92 14.00
CA VAL A 18 -7.24 -6.44 15.03
C VAL A 18 -7.46 -7.93 14.75
N GLU A 19 -7.74 -8.72 15.78
CA GLU A 19 -7.88 -10.17 15.63
C GLU A 19 -8.99 -10.59 14.67
N TRP A 20 -8.71 -11.51 13.77
CA TRP A 20 -9.70 -12.00 12.81
C TRP A 20 -10.50 -13.15 13.43
N ASP A 21 -11.73 -12.89 13.88
CA ASP A 21 -12.62 -13.91 14.45
C ASP A 21 -13.73 -14.32 13.47
N ASN A 22 -13.36 -14.99 12.37
CA ASN A 22 -14.28 -15.36 11.26
C ASN A 22 -15.11 -14.21 10.66
N ASP A 23 -14.74 -12.98 10.98
CA ASP A 23 -15.41 -11.77 10.56
C ASP A 23 -15.30 -11.56 9.06
N LYS A 24 -16.33 -10.98 8.46
CA LYS A 24 -16.23 -10.50 7.07
C LYS A 24 -15.19 -9.39 7.00
N PRO A 25 -14.44 -9.24 5.89
CA PRO A 25 -13.41 -8.21 5.73
C PRO A 25 -13.93 -6.78 5.99
N THR A 26 -15.21 -6.55 5.70
CA THR A 26 -15.88 -5.26 5.95
C THR A 26 -16.12 -4.99 7.42
N VAL A 27 -16.41 -6.02 8.21
CA VAL A 27 -16.62 -5.93 9.68
C VAL A 27 -15.29 -5.68 10.36
N VAL A 28 -14.24 -6.42 9.99
CA VAL A 28 -12.87 -6.20 10.47
C VAL A 28 -12.43 -4.76 10.18
N ALA A 29 -12.61 -4.28 8.94
CA ALA A 29 -12.27 -2.91 8.56
C ALA A 29 -13.05 -1.85 9.37
N LEU A 30 -14.33 -2.09 9.69
CA LEU A 30 -15.10 -1.17 10.53
C LEU A 30 -14.58 -1.15 11.96
N ARG A 31 -14.21 -2.31 12.52
CA ARG A 31 -13.64 -2.42 13.87
C ARG A 31 -12.27 -1.74 13.96
N GLU A 32 -11.42 -1.89 12.94
CA GLU A 32 -10.13 -1.17 12.85
C GLU A 32 -10.32 0.36 12.82
N ILE A 33 -11.36 0.84 12.13
CA ILE A 33 -11.67 2.28 12.08
C ILE A 33 -12.23 2.76 13.43
N ALA A 34 -13.09 1.98 14.06
CA ALA A 34 -13.65 2.29 15.38
C ALA A 34 -12.56 2.31 16.47
N ALA A 35 -11.57 1.42 16.38
CA ALA A 35 -10.40 1.41 17.25
C ALA A 35 -9.39 2.54 16.96
N GLY A 36 -9.57 3.29 15.87
CA GLY A 36 -8.65 4.36 15.46
C GLY A 36 -7.34 3.88 14.84
N HIS A 37 -7.19 2.58 14.57
CA HIS A 37 -5.99 2.01 13.95
C HIS A 37 -5.91 2.30 12.44
N VAL A 38 -7.05 2.53 11.79
CA VAL A 38 -7.12 2.82 10.35
C VAL A 38 -7.82 4.16 10.12
N THR A 39 -7.07 5.15 9.62
CA THR A 39 -7.55 6.49 9.29
C THR A 39 -7.44 6.78 7.78
N LYS A 40 -8.17 7.78 7.26
CA LYS A 40 -8.11 8.17 5.83
C LYS A 40 -6.68 8.47 5.36
N ASP A 41 -5.88 9.12 6.20
CA ASP A 41 -4.49 9.48 5.88
C ASP A 41 -3.57 8.25 5.76
N ILE A 42 -3.67 7.31 6.69
CA ILE A 42 -2.88 6.06 6.67
C ILE A 42 -3.18 5.24 5.41
N LEU A 43 -4.43 5.25 4.95
CA LEU A 43 -4.83 4.59 3.69
C LEU A 43 -4.30 5.31 2.43
N LYS A 44 -4.01 6.61 2.48
CA LYS A 44 -3.39 7.34 1.37
C LYS A 44 -1.88 7.12 1.33
N GLN A 45 -1.23 7.12 2.49
CA GLN A 45 0.22 6.92 2.60
C GLN A 45 0.64 5.55 2.06
N ARG A 46 -0.08 4.47 2.42
CA ARG A 46 0.23 3.13 1.90
C ARG A 46 0.16 3.04 0.38
N ASP A 47 -0.80 3.70 -0.26
CA ASP A 47 -0.86 3.73 -1.73
C ASP A 47 0.34 4.49 -2.32
N GLN A 48 0.81 5.55 -1.66
CA GLN A 48 2.01 6.28 -2.08
C GLN A 48 3.27 5.44 -1.93
N ASP A 49 3.42 4.65 -0.86
CA ASP A 49 4.60 3.81 -0.64
C ASP A 49 4.80 2.79 -1.78
N TYR A 50 3.71 2.17 -2.27
CA TYR A 50 3.76 1.30 -3.44
C TYR A 50 4.13 2.06 -4.72
N GLN A 51 3.59 3.26 -4.92
CA GLN A 51 3.91 4.07 -6.10
C GLN A 51 5.38 4.54 -6.08
N THR A 52 5.86 5.07 -4.95
CA THR A 52 7.24 5.51 -4.76
C THR A 52 8.22 4.36 -5.00
N SER A 53 7.98 3.19 -4.41
CA SER A 53 8.85 2.02 -4.63
C SER A 53 8.91 1.59 -6.10
N SER A 54 7.80 1.70 -6.83
CA SER A 54 7.76 1.37 -8.27
C SER A 54 8.48 2.42 -9.14
N LEU A 55 8.41 3.70 -8.77
CA LEU A 55 9.04 4.80 -9.50
C LEU A 55 10.56 4.80 -9.29
N ASP A 56 11.01 4.57 -8.05
CA ASP A 56 12.43 4.58 -7.67
C ASP A 56 13.21 3.46 -8.38
N LEU A 57 12.60 2.27 -8.48
CA LEU A 57 13.13 1.14 -9.23
C LEU A 57 13.24 1.44 -10.75
N ALA A 58 12.26 2.16 -11.31
CA ALA A 58 12.26 2.54 -12.72
C ALA A 58 13.32 3.60 -13.05
N LEU A 59 13.53 4.59 -12.18
CA LEU A 59 14.59 5.59 -12.36
C LEU A 59 15.99 4.97 -12.24
N SER A 60 16.19 4.05 -11.28
CA SER A 60 17.47 3.36 -11.09
C SER A 60 17.85 2.45 -12.28
N ALA A 61 16.87 1.87 -12.99
CA ALA A 61 17.14 1.05 -14.17
C ALA A 61 17.60 1.89 -15.39
N ASN A 62 17.15 3.15 -15.45
CA ASN A 62 17.46 4.04 -16.56
C ASN A 62 18.83 4.73 -16.41
N SER A 63 19.32 4.91 -15.18
CA SER A 63 20.61 5.58 -14.93
C SER A 63 21.83 4.73 -15.31
N LEU A 64 21.71 3.40 -15.40
CA LEU A 64 22.80 2.50 -15.80
C LEU A 64 23.11 2.52 -17.31
N ASN A 65 22.26 3.15 -18.14
CA ASN A 65 22.41 3.17 -19.61
C ASN A 65 23.09 4.44 -20.17
N LEU A 66 23.51 5.39 -19.32
CA LEU A 66 24.00 6.71 -19.77
C LEU A 66 25.54 6.89 -19.70
N GLU A 67 26.28 5.99 -19.08
CA GLU A 67 27.76 6.09 -18.93
C GLU A 67 28.55 5.72 -20.20
N GLY A 68 27.87 5.31 -21.29
CA GLY A 68 28.51 4.71 -22.48
C GLY A 68 28.70 5.62 -23.70
N PHE A 69 28.21 6.87 -23.69
CA PHE A 69 28.29 7.76 -24.85
C PHE A 69 29.21 8.95 -24.60
N SER A 70 30.52 8.69 -24.60
CA SER A 70 31.52 9.75 -24.81
C SER A 70 31.63 10.03 -26.30
N PHE A 71 31.15 11.20 -26.76
CA PHE A 71 31.49 11.71 -28.09
C PHE A 71 32.89 12.33 -28.03
N GLN A 72 33.86 11.67 -28.65
CA GLN A 72 35.15 12.26 -29.03
C GLN A 72 35.09 12.71 -30.49
#